data_AF-A0A1F3KUQ3-F1
#
_entry.id   AF-A0A1F3KUQ3-F1
#
_cell.length_a   1.000
_cell.length_b   1.000
_cell.length_c   1.000
_cell.angle_alpha   90.00
_cell.angle_beta   90.00
_cell.angle_gamma   90.00
#
_symmetry.space_group_name_H-M   'P 1'
#
loop_
_entity.id
_entity.type
_entity.pdbx_description
1 polymer ?
#
loop_
_entity_poly.entity_id
_entity_poly.type
_entity_poly.pdbx_seq_one_letter_code
_entity_poly.pdbx_strand_id
1 'polypeptide(L)'
;MSLSNQASATPVHITISSGCKYVMSGNGILSVSGNLTVNGTFSASNTSTIKFCGTALQQISGSSGVSSFQNVELNNSAGLYISADISISNTLLMSAGDFDLRNNNVNLGTTGSLSSETSAKRIKATDGTTDGRGTGTIYTTQTLGIGSYTNIAGLGININTATNFGSTTIKRGHLRQQGTGTYSSNYSIYRYYEIIPTGKTINYGTVTLNYFSASELNGHTDNQLVIFQYVQVGAPSFWKPLETTNTSPQAVATTVSNSLANIKLTCGSNSSPLPIELINFTATCISTSSVTPNGVEGVQLHWVTASETNNNYFTVEKCKDEACLVSNN
;
A
#
# COMPACT_ATOMS: atom_id res chain seq x y z
N MET A 1 16.58 -44.38 -1.87
CA MET A 1 17.03 -43.65 -0.68
C MET A 1 16.89 -42.17 -0.99
N SER A 2 15.78 -41.55 -0.56
CA SER A 2 15.51 -40.14 -0.77
C SER A 2 16.32 -39.34 0.23
N LEU A 3 17.31 -38.57 -0.23
CA LEU A 3 17.98 -37.58 0.60
C LEU A 3 17.15 -36.30 0.57
N SER A 4 16.16 -36.22 1.48
CA SER A 4 15.51 -34.96 1.83
C SER A 4 16.46 -34.12 2.66
N ASN A 5 17.38 -33.41 2.03
CA ASN A 5 18.20 -32.43 2.72
C ASN A 5 17.43 -31.10 2.81
N GLN A 6 16.36 -31.08 3.61
CA GLN A 6 15.81 -29.82 4.13
C GLN A 6 16.68 -29.37 5.30
N ALA A 7 17.90 -28.97 5.01
CA ALA A 7 18.58 -28.02 5.88
C ALA A 7 17.85 -26.69 5.69
N SER A 8 17.07 -26.28 6.68
CA SER A 8 16.62 -24.88 6.77
C SER A 8 17.88 -24.03 6.79
N ALA A 9 18.20 -23.40 5.65
CA ALA A 9 19.39 -22.57 5.54
C ALA A 9 19.26 -21.42 6.54
N THR A 10 20.21 -21.32 7.47
CA THR A 10 20.24 -20.22 8.44
C THR A 10 20.22 -18.88 7.70
N PRO A 11 19.30 -17.96 8.06
CA PRO A 11 19.24 -16.64 7.44
C PRO A 11 20.59 -15.92 7.52
N VAL A 12 21.02 -15.35 6.40
CA VAL A 12 22.24 -14.52 6.33
C VAL A 12 21.83 -13.08 6.62
N HIS A 13 22.13 -12.64 7.84
CA HIS A 13 22.01 -11.24 8.24
C HIS A 13 23.26 -10.48 7.81
N ILE A 14 23.08 -9.31 7.22
CA ILE A 14 24.17 -8.42 6.83
C ILE A 14 24.13 -7.19 7.71
N THR A 15 25.23 -6.94 8.42
CA THR A 15 25.40 -5.73 9.23
C THR A 15 26.65 -5.01 8.79
N ILE A 16 26.49 -3.74 8.40
CA ILE A 16 27.59 -2.81 8.14
C ILE A 16 27.70 -1.92 9.37
N SER A 17 28.62 -2.23 10.27
CA SER A 17 28.80 -1.50 11.51
C SER A 17 29.25 -0.05 11.26
N SER A 18 29.01 0.83 12.24
CA SER A 18 29.52 2.20 12.19
C SER A 18 31.04 2.22 12.02
N GLY A 19 31.55 3.13 11.18
CA GLY A 19 32.97 3.19 10.81
C GLY A 19 33.41 2.15 9.76
N CYS A 20 32.58 1.15 9.43
CA CYS A 20 32.86 0.21 8.35
C CYS A 20 32.33 0.72 7.00
N LYS A 21 32.98 0.30 5.90
CA LYS A 21 32.52 0.53 4.53
C LYS A 21 32.33 -0.80 3.83
N TYR A 22 31.15 -1.03 3.26
CA TYR A 22 30.89 -2.13 2.34
C TYR A 22 30.85 -1.60 0.90
N VAL A 23 31.58 -2.25 0.00
CA VAL A 23 31.69 -1.84 -1.41
C VAL A 23 31.23 -2.97 -2.31
N MET A 24 30.21 -2.69 -3.13
CA MET A 24 29.81 -3.54 -4.26
C MET A 24 30.36 -2.95 -5.55
N SER A 25 31.24 -3.71 -6.21
CA SER A 25 31.82 -3.34 -7.49
C SER A 25 31.17 -4.11 -8.63
N GLY A 26 30.96 -3.45 -9.77
CA GLY A 26 30.38 -4.07 -10.96
C GLY A 26 28.91 -4.50 -10.79
N ASN A 27 28.52 -5.56 -11.49
CA ASN A 27 27.16 -6.10 -11.52
C ASN A 27 26.89 -7.13 -10.39
N GLY A 28 27.59 -6.99 -9.26
CA GLY A 28 27.45 -7.92 -8.13
C GLY A 28 26.02 -7.96 -7.57
N ILE A 29 25.59 -9.16 -7.17
CA ILE A 29 24.31 -9.39 -6.49
C ILE A 29 24.58 -9.76 -5.04
N LEU A 30 24.12 -8.92 -4.11
CA LEU A 30 24.12 -9.21 -2.68
C LEU A 30 22.81 -9.89 -2.32
N SER A 31 22.83 -11.22 -2.19
CA SER A 31 21.66 -11.99 -1.75
C SER A 31 21.58 -11.99 -0.23
N VAL A 32 20.46 -11.52 0.31
CA VAL A 32 20.17 -11.39 1.73
C VAL A 32 19.00 -12.31 2.05
N SER A 33 19.22 -13.34 2.87
CA SER A 33 18.15 -14.23 3.37
C SER A 33 17.69 -13.89 4.79
N GLY A 34 18.39 -13.00 5.49
CA GLY A 34 18.01 -12.40 6.79
C GLY A 34 17.78 -10.89 6.70
N ASN A 35 18.19 -10.12 7.70
CA ASN A 35 18.02 -8.65 7.72
C ASN A 35 19.24 -7.93 7.14
N LEU A 36 19.03 -6.72 6.61
CA LEU A 36 20.08 -5.78 6.23
C LEU A 36 20.10 -4.60 7.23
N THR A 37 21.24 -4.40 7.89
CA THR A 37 21.46 -3.29 8.82
C THR A 37 22.64 -2.44 8.36
N VAL A 38 22.41 -1.16 8.08
CA VAL A 38 23.42 -0.23 7.55
C VAL A 38 23.69 0.90 8.56
N ASN A 39 24.69 0.72 9.41
CA ASN A 39 25.15 1.72 10.39
C ASN A 39 26.46 2.42 9.96
N GLY A 40 27.17 1.85 8.99
CA GLY A 40 28.33 2.45 8.32
C GLY A 40 28.02 2.94 6.92
N THR A 41 29.01 2.86 6.01
CA THR A 41 28.86 3.34 4.63
C THR A 41 28.61 2.17 3.68
N PHE A 42 27.52 2.23 2.92
CA PHE A 42 27.27 1.34 1.79
C PHE A 42 27.56 2.08 0.47
N SER A 43 28.40 1.50 -0.39
CA SER A 43 28.79 2.06 -1.68
C SER A 43 28.62 1.00 -2.76
N ALA A 44 27.78 1.24 -3.76
CA ALA A 44 27.51 0.26 -4.81
C ALA A 44 27.70 0.86 -6.20
N SER A 45 28.21 0.06 -7.12
CA SER A 45 28.26 0.40 -8.55
C SER A 45 26.85 0.44 -9.13
N ASN A 46 26.62 1.27 -10.15
CA ASN A 46 25.28 1.50 -10.69
C ASN A 46 24.53 0.23 -11.14
N THR A 47 25.24 -0.85 -11.45
CA THR A 47 24.67 -2.13 -11.89
C THR A 47 24.52 -3.16 -10.78
N SER A 48 24.89 -2.84 -9.54
CA SER A 48 24.78 -3.74 -8.39
C SER A 48 23.33 -3.92 -7.95
N THR A 49 23.01 -5.09 -7.40
CA THR A 49 21.66 -5.45 -6.93
C THR A 49 21.72 -5.99 -5.51
N ILE A 50 20.83 -5.51 -4.63
CA ILE A 50 20.51 -6.17 -3.37
C ILE A 50 19.26 -7.02 -3.60
N LYS A 51 19.36 -8.32 -3.35
CA LYS A 51 18.25 -9.25 -3.49
C LYS A 51 17.82 -9.76 -2.12
N PHE A 52 16.59 -9.46 -1.71
CA PHE A 52 15.97 -10.02 -0.52
C PHE A 52 15.29 -11.35 -0.90
N CYS A 53 15.81 -12.47 -0.41
CA CYS A 53 15.38 -13.82 -0.79
C CYS A 53 15.27 -14.77 0.42
N GLY A 54 14.88 -14.22 1.58
CA GLY A 54 14.60 -15.00 2.78
C GLY A 54 13.28 -15.76 2.71
N THR A 55 12.95 -16.45 3.80
CA THR A 55 11.66 -17.13 4.01
C THR A 55 10.86 -16.55 5.18
N ALA A 56 11.50 -15.75 6.03
CA ALA A 56 10.87 -14.97 7.10
C ALA A 56 10.76 -13.50 6.70
N LEU A 57 9.91 -12.72 7.37
CA LEU A 57 9.80 -11.28 7.16
C LEU A 57 11.18 -10.62 7.35
N GLN A 58 11.65 -9.92 6.32
CA GLN A 58 12.96 -9.26 6.35
C GLN A 58 12.82 -7.77 6.71
N GLN A 59 13.93 -7.18 7.14
CA GLN A 59 14.02 -5.76 7.49
C GLN A 59 15.22 -5.10 6.82
N ILE A 60 15.04 -3.88 6.33
CA ILE A 60 16.12 -2.90 6.15
C ILE A 60 16.09 -1.93 7.32
N SER A 61 17.23 -1.77 7.99
CA SER A 61 17.40 -0.85 9.12
C SER A 61 18.77 -0.19 9.09
N GLY A 62 19.00 0.75 10.00
CA GLY A 62 20.30 1.38 10.16
C GLY A 62 20.22 2.82 10.62
N SER A 63 21.36 3.37 11.04
CA SER A 63 21.48 4.74 11.55
C SER A 63 22.31 5.67 10.66
N SER A 64 22.82 5.22 9.52
CA SER A 64 23.76 5.98 8.67
C SER A 64 23.12 7.13 7.85
N GLY A 65 21.94 7.62 8.24
CA GLY A 65 21.10 8.45 7.38
C GLY A 65 20.42 7.62 6.28
N VAL A 66 20.00 8.27 5.19
CA VAL A 66 19.29 7.61 4.08
C VAL A 66 20.25 6.67 3.35
N SER A 67 20.06 5.35 3.52
CA SER A 67 20.86 4.35 2.80
C SER A 67 20.51 4.40 1.31
N SER A 68 21.52 4.56 0.44
CA SER A 68 21.32 4.60 -1.02
C SER A 68 21.67 3.26 -1.66
N PHE A 69 20.73 2.69 -2.38
CA PHE A 69 20.87 1.46 -3.15
C PHE A 69 20.69 1.74 -4.64
N GLN A 70 21.27 0.91 -5.50
CA GLN A 70 21.12 1.05 -6.95
C GLN A 70 19.89 0.26 -7.43
N ASN A 71 19.97 -1.07 -7.44
CA ASN A 71 18.84 -1.96 -7.69
C ASN A 71 18.50 -2.74 -6.41
N VAL A 72 17.21 -2.91 -6.16
CA VAL A 72 16.66 -3.75 -5.09
C VAL A 72 15.66 -4.72 -5.70
N GLU A 73 15.87 -6.02 -5.49
CA GLU A 73 14.90 -7.07 -5.81
C GLU A 73 14.29 -7.59 -4.51
N LEU A 74 12.98 -7.46 -4.35
CA LEU A 74 12.23 -8.12 -3.29
C LEU A 74 11.67 -9.45 -3.83
N ASN A 75 12.25 -10.56 -3.39
CA ASN A 75 11.90 -11.92 -3.79
C ASN A 75 11.71 -12.81 -2.56
N ASN A 76 10.83 -12.37 -1.66
CA ASN A 76 10.52 -13.07 -0.42
C ASN A 76 9.03 -12.94 -0.14
N SER A 77 8.29 -14.04 -0.23
CA SER A 77 6.83 -14.05 -0.01
C SER A 77 6.40 -13.60 1.38
N ALA A 78 7.27 -13.70 2.40
CA ALA A 78 7.00 -13.17 3.74
C ALA A 78 7.09 -11.64 3.80
N GLY A 79 7.66 -11.01 2.76
CA GLY A 79 7.76 -9.57 2.62
C GLY A 79 9.03 -8.95 3.22
N LEU A 80 9.09 -7.63 3.12
CA LEU A 80 10.17 -6.77 3.59
C LEU A 80 9.56 -5.51 4.19
N TYR A 81 10.10 -5.03 5.31
CA TYR A 81 9.79 -3.68 5.79
C TYR A 81 11.03 -2.83 5.98
N ILE A 82 10.85 -1.52 5.99
CA ILE A 82 11.92 -0.56 6.28
C ILE A 82 11.67 0.12 7.64
N SER A 83 12.75 0.30 8.41
CA SER A 83 12.74 1.04 9.68
C SER A 83 13.58 2.30 9.65
N ALA A 84 13.98 2.73 8.45
CA ALA A 84 14.69 3.98 8.16
C ALA A 84 14.38 4.38 6.72
N ASP A 85 14.52 5.67 6.41
CA ASP A 85 14.41 6.15 5.02
C ASP A 85 15.52 5.56 4.15
N ILE A 86 15.19 5.21 2.91
CA ILE A 86 16.13 4.69 1.92
C ILE A 86 15.98 5.39 0.58
N SER A 87 17.02 5.33 -0.24
CA SER A 87 16.97 5.75 -1.65
C SER A 87 17.26 4.57 -2.56
N ILE A 88 16.57 4.49 -3.70
CA ILE A 88 16.78 3.48 -4.73
C ILE A 88 16.92 4.20 -6.07
N SER A 89 18.15 4.27 -6.60
CA SER A 89 18.43 5.12 -7.76
C SER A 89 18.01 4.51 -9.10
N ASN A 90 17.82 3.19 -9.19
CA ASN A 90 17.46 2.53 -10.46
C ASN A 90 16.13 1.77 -10.38
N THR A 91 16.12 0.55 -9.84
CA THR A 91 14.90 -0.28 -9.87
C THR A 91 14.62 -0.89 -8.51
N LEU A 92 13.41 -0.68 -8.01
CA LEU A 92 12.78 -1.55 -7.02
C LEU A 92 11.91 -2.58 -7.78
N LEU A 93 12.36 -3.83 -7.81
CA LEU A 93 11.69 -4.94 -8.48
C LEU A 93 10.92 -5.78 -7.47
N MET A 94 9.59 -5.84 -7.64
CA MET A 94 8.69 -6.66 -6.84
C MET A 94 8.57 -8.06 -7.45
N SER A 95 9.45 -9.00 -7.07
CA SER A 95 9.38 -10.39 -7.50
C SER A 95 8.36 -11.19 -6.68
N ALA A 96 8.38 -11.05 -5.34
CA ALA A 96 7.45 -11.72 -4.42
C ALA A 96 7.38 -10.99 -3.06
N GLY A 97 6.19 -10.97 -2.45
CA GLY A 97 5.93 -10.39 -1.12
C GLY A 97 5.70 -8.88 -1.13
N ASP A 98 5.12 -8.39 -0.03
CA ASP A 98 4.85 -6.97 0.16
C ASP A 98 6.09 -6.22 0.65
N PHE A 99 6.23 -4.98 0.20
CA PHE A 99 7.20 -4.01 0.73
C PHE A 99 6.46 -3.02 1.62
N ASP A 100 6.65 -3.13 2.93
CA ASP A 100 6.01 -2.29 3.92
C ASP A 100 6.90 -1.10 4.30
N LEU A 101 6.48 0.09 3.88
CA LEU A 101 7.12 1.36 4.18
C LEU A 101 7.07 1.71 5.66
N ARG A 102 6.10 1.15 6.40
CA ARG A 102 5.70 1.58 7.73
C ARG A 102 5.55 3.11 7.81
N ASN A 103 6.46 3.76 8.53
CA ASN A 103 6.49 5.21 8.72
C ASN A 103 7.68 5.88 8.02
N ASN A 104 8.39 5.15 7.15
CA ASN A 104 9.61 5.61 6.49
C ASN A 104 9.39 5.75 4.98
N ASN A 105 10.34 6.42 4.33
CA ASN A 105 10.23 6.82 2.95
C ASN A 105 11.23 6.10 2.04
N VAL A 106 10.79 5.85 0.80
CA VAL A 106 11.65 5.40 -0.30
C VAL A 106 11.75 6.53 -1.32
N ASN A 107 12.96 7.05 -1.51
CA ASN A 107 13.26 8.04 -2.53
C ASN A 107 13.78 7.36 -3.81
N LEU A 108 13.03 7.45 -4.90
CA LEU A 108 13.45 6.95 -6.22
C LEU A 108 14.32 7.98 -6.97
N GLY A 109 14.50 9.19 -6.45
CA GLY A 109 15.23 10.25 -7.13
C GLY A 109 14.61 10.60 -8.48
N THR A 110 15.45 10.89 -9.46
CA THR A 110 15.05 11.26 -10.84
C THR A 110 15.07 10.10 -11.83
N THR A 111 15.73 8.99 -11.48
CA THR A 111 15.97 7.84 -12.38
C THR A 111 15.34 6.55 -11.87
N GLY A 112 15.02 6.47 -10.58
CA GLY A 112 14.50 5.27 -9.95
C GLY A 112 13.07 4.96 -10.40
N SER A 113 12.75 3.67 -10.40
CA SER A 113 11.42 3.16 -10.78
C SER A 113 11.01 1.96 -9.93
N LEU A 114 9.70 1.83 -9.71
CA LEU A 114 9.05 0.65 -9.18
C LEU A 114 8.60 -0.23 -10.35
N SER A 115 8.85 -1.54 -10.27
CA SER A 115 8.50 -2.47 -11.34
C SER A 115 7.89 -3.76 -10.82
N SER A 116 7.04 -4.37 -11.65
CA SER A 116 6.36 -5.65 -11.40
C SER A 116 5.46 -5.67 -10.16
N GLU A 117 5.06 -4.52 -9.63
CA GLU A 117 4.10 -4.45 -8.53
C GLU A 117 2.72 -5.02 -8.95
N THR A 118 2.10 -5.82 -8.09
CA THR A 118 0.73 -6.31 -8.27
C THR A 118 -0.01 -6.32 -6.93
N SER A 119 -1.32 -6.61 -6.93
CA SER A 119 -2.12 -6.70 -5.71
C SER A 119 -1.62 -7.73 -4.68
N ALA A 120 -0.84 -8.73 -5.11
CA ALA A 120 -0.26 -9.79 -4.27
C ALA A 120 1.19 -9.51 -3.80
N LYS A 121 1.82 -8.45 -4.32
CA LYS A 121 3.19 -8.03 -3.99
C LYS A 121 3.30 -6.52 -4.17
N ARG A 122 2.79 -5.79 -3.18
CA ARG A 122 2.62 -4.34 -3.27
C ARG A 122 3.50 -3.59 -2.31
N ILE A 123 3.74 -2.32 -2.64
CA ILE A 123 4.11 -1.32 -1.65
C ILE A 123 2.89 -1.06 -0.77
N LYS A 124 3.09 -1.05 0.54
CA LYS A 124 2.07 -0.72 1.55
C LYS A 124 2.68 0.08 2.70
N ALA A 125 1.86 0.58 3.62
CA ALA A 125 2.36 1.24 4.82
C ALA A 125 1.50 0.87 6.04
N THR A 126 2.07 0.05 6.92
CA THR A 126 1.43 -0.31 8.19
C THR A 126 1.91 0.57 9.35
N ASP A 127 1.15 0.61 10.44
CA ASP A 127 1.67 1.13 11.73
C ASP A 127 2.58 0.12 12.47
N GLY A 128 3.07 -0.90 11.75
CA GLY A 128 3.70 -2.10 12.30
C GLY A 128 2.75 -3.30 12.33
N THR A 129 1.43 -3.07 12.24
CA THR A 129 0.42 -4.14 12.28
C THR A 129 -0.64 -3.99 11.19
N THR A 130 -1.24 -2.81 11.08
CA THR A 130 -2.46 -2.60 10.31
C THR A 130 -2.14 -1.78 9.07
N ASP A 131 -2.51 -2.29 7.89
CA ASP A 131 -2.34 -1.56 6.64
C ASP A 131 -3.18 -0.29 6.59
N GLY A 132 -2.72 0.68 5.82
CA GLY A 132 -3.36 1.98 5.69
C GLY A 132 -3.20 2.89 6.90
N ARG A 133 -2.35 2.54 7.88
CA ARG A 133 -2.07 3.34 9.08
C ARG A 133 -0.64 3.88 9.17
N GLY A 134 0.28 3.39 8.34
CA GLY A 134 1.64 3.88 8.28
C GLY A 134 1.77 5.18 7.48
N THR A 135 2.65 6.07 7.91
CA THR A 135 2.89 7.38 7.25
C THR A 135 3.91 7.33 6.11
N GLY A 136 4.49 6.17 5.85
CA GLY A 136 5.57 5.99 4.88
C GLY A 136 5.13 6.30 3.44
N THR A 137 6.05 6.83 2.64
CA THR A 137 5.80 7.18 1.25
C THR A 137 6.89 6.68 0.30
N ILE A 138 6.54 6.44 -0.95
CA ILE A 138 7.50 6.24 -2.04
C ILE A 138 7.36 7.39 -3.03
N TYR A 139 8.47 7.98 -3.47
CA TYR A 139 8.41 9.19 -4.28
C TYR A 139 9.52 9.31 -5.32
N THR A 140 9.25 10.07 -6.38
CA THR A 140 10.20 10.44 -7.44
C THR A 140 10.10 11.94 -7.71
N THR A 141 11.14 12.53 -8.27
CA THR A 141 11.11 13.90 -8.83
C THR A 141 11.44 13.83 -10.31
N GLN A 142 10.52 14.28 -11.16
CA GLN A 142 10.69 14.28 -12.62
C GLN A 142 10.34 15.63 -13.22
N THR A 143 10.94 15.96 -14.36
CA THR A 143 10.56 17.14 -15.13
C THR A 143 9.32 16.82 -15.96
N LEU A 144 8.21 17.49 -15.65
CA LEU A 144 6.94 17.32 -16.35
C LEU A 144 6.62 18.60 -17.15
N GLY A 145 6.88 18.56 -18.45
CA GLY A 145 6.44 19.56 -19.41
C GLY A 145 4.95 19.43 -19.74
N ILE A 146 4.49 20.01 -20.84
CA ILE A 146 3.14 19.76 -21.37
C ILE A 146 3.14 18.39 -22.07
N GLY A 147 2.20 17.52 -21.73
CA GLY A 147 2.09 16.20 -22.36
C GLY A 147 1.43 15.13 -21.50
N SER A 148 1.49 13.89 -21.98
CA SER A 148 0.93 12.72 -21.26
C SER A 148 2.04 11.87 -20.66
N TYR A 149 1.91 11.60 -19.37
CA TYR A 149 2.84 10.79 -18.60
C TYR A 149 2.08 9.62 -17.99
N THR A 150 2.49 8.40 -18.31
CA THR A 150 1.85 7.17 -17.85
C THR A 150 2.67 6.52 -16.76
N ASN A 151 1.98 6.04 -15.73
CA ASN A 151 2.51 5.28 -14.59
C ASN A 151 3.87 5.79 -14.11
N ILE A 152 3.92 7.07 -13.72
CA ILE A 152 5.18 7.79 -13.49
C ILE A 152 6.03 7.05 -12.46
N ALA A 153 7.23 6.62 -12.86
CA ALA A 153 8.16 5.78 -12.07
C ALA A 153 7.52 4.48 -11.50
N GLY A 154 6.46 3.97 -12.11
CA GLY A 154 5.72 2.82 -11.60
C GLY A 154 4.81 3.10 -10.41
N LEU A 155 4.59 4.37 -10.04
CA LEU A 155 3.86 4.74 -8.83
C LEU A 155 2.33 4.63 -8.95
N GLY A 156 1.78 4.23 -10.10
CA GLY A 156 0.36 4.03 -10.30
C GLY A 156 -0.42 5.31 -10.63
N ILE A 157 0.25 6.38 -11.04
CA ILE A 157 -0.40 7.64 -11.45
C ILE A 157 -0.07 8.00 -12.89
N ASN A 158 -1.10 8.37 -13.65
CA ASN A 158 -0.96 9.00 -14.96
C ASN A 158 -1.35 10.47 -14.84
N ILE A 159 -0.61 11.35 -15.52
CA ILE A 159 -0.89 12.79 -15.56
C ILE A 159 -0.82 13.24 -17.01
N ASN A 160 -1.89 13.84 -17.50
CA ASN A 160 -1.86 14.66 -18.72
C ASN A 160 -1.79 16.13 -18.30
N THR A 161 -0.62 16.74 -18.46
CA THR A 161 -0.35 18.11 -18.04
C THR A 161 -0.74 19.11 -19.14
N ALA A 162 -1.72 19.96 -18.85
CA ALA A 162 -2.12 21.06 -19.74
C ALA A 162 -1.16 22.28 -19.69
N THR A 163 -0.32 22.36 -18.65
CA THR A 163 0.69 23.40 -18.43
C THR A 163 2.01 22.75 -18.05
N ASN A 164 3.12 23.48 -18.21
CA ASN A 164 4.42 22.99 -17.76
C ASN A 164 4.47 23.00 -16.22
N PHE A 165 4.64 21.82 -15.61
CA PHE A 165 4.75 21.64 -14.16
C PHE A 165 6.20 21.84 -13.68
N GLY A 166 7.18 21.81 -14.60
CA GLY A 166 8.60 21.90 -14.28
C GLY A 166 9.08 20.68 -13.51
N SER A 167 10.07 20.88 -12.63
CA SER A 167 10.50 19.84 -11.70
C SER A 167 9.35 19.52 -10.74
N THR A 168 8.90 18.27 -10.73
CA THR A 168 7.71 17.85 -10.00
C THR A 168 8.01 16.64 -9.14
N THR A 169 7.84 16.78 -7.82
CA THR A 169 7.87 15.63 -6.92
C THR A 169 6.49 14.97 -6.90
N ILE A 170 6.46 13.67 -7.16
CA ILE A 170 5.27 12.82 -7.05
C ILE A 170 5.50 11.85 -5.91
N LYS A 171 4.67 11.96 -4.87
CA LYS A 171 4.66 11.04 -3.74
C LYS A 171 3.44 10.15 -3.82
N ARG A 172 3.62 8.86 -3.59
CA ARG A 172 2.55 7.91 -3.28
C ARG A 172 2.69 7.50 -1.82
N GLY A 173 1.63 7.68 -1.05
CA GLY A 173 1.52 7.17 0.31
C GLY A 173 0.36 6.19 0.44
N HIS A 174 0.36 5.44 1.53
CA HIS A 174 -0.63 4.40 1.79
C HIS A 174 -1.51 4.66 3.02
N LEU A 175 -1.20 5.68 3.82
CA LEU A 175 -2.07 6.14 4.91
C LEU A 175 -3.47 6.48 4.37
N ARG A 176 -4.51 5.83 4.89
CA ARG A 176 -5.90 6.20 4.57
C ARG A 176 -6.17 7.64 4.98
N GLN A 177 -6.81 8.40 4.11
CA GLN A 177 -7.12 9.80 4.34
C GLN A 177 -8.52 9.91 4.93
N GLN A 178 -8.65 10.61 6.06
CA GLN A 178 -9.95 10.90 6.64
C GLN A 178 -10.65 11.97 5.81
N GLY A 179 -11.91 11.72 5.43
CA GLY A 179 -12.76 12.70 4.77
C GLY A 179 -13.08 13.89 5.68
N THR A 180 -13.68 14.93 5.10
CA THR A 180 -14.10 16.15 5.81
C THR A 180 -15.59 16.43 5.60
N GLY A 181 -16.19 17.27 6.45
CA GLY A 181 -17.60 17.65 6.30
C GLY A 181 -18.53 16.44 6.35
N THR A 182 -19.39 16.30 5.35
CA THR A 182 -20.32 15.16 5.20
C THR A 182 -19.61 13.82 5.00
N TYR A 183 -18.31 13.82 4.72
CA TYR A 183 -17.49 12.61 4.55
C TYR A 183 -16.59 12.34 5.77
N SER A 184 -16.77 13.03 6.89
CA SER A 184 -15.90 12.91 8.09
C SER A 184 -15.87 11.52 8.73
N SER A 185 -16.90 10.71 8.50
CA SER A 185 -16.97 9.29 8.87
C SER A 185 -16.30 8.35 7.86
N ASN A 186 -15.85 8.87 6.72
CA ASN A 186 -15.30 8.09 5.62
C ASN A 186 -13.77 8.15 5.62
N TYR A 187 -13.13 7.03 5.29
CA TYR A 187 -11.70 6.94 5.05
C TYR A 187 -11.47 6.47 3.63
N SER A 188 -10.56 7.11 2.91
CA SER A 188 -10.18 6.75 1.55
C SER A 188 -9.65 5.31 1.43
N ILE A 189 -9.46 4.85 0.19
CA ILE A 189 -8.62 3.67 -0.10
C ILE A 189 -7.21 3.83 0.52
N TYR A 190 -6.45 2.74 0.62
CA TYR A 190 -5.07 2.70 1.12
C TYR A 190 -4.05 3.26 0.12
N ARG A 191 -4.36 4.42 -0.49
CA ARG A 191 -3.52 5.10 -1.45
C ARG A 191 -3.88 6.58 -1.55
N TYR A 192 -2.88 7.44 -1.48
CA TYR A 192 -3.00 8.85 -1.82
C TYR A 192 -1.76 9.31 -2.58
N TYR A 193 -1.91 10.43 -3.29
CA TYR A 193 -0.84 11.07 -4.01
C TYR A 193 -0.66 12.51 -3.57
N GLU A 194 0.58 12.97 -3.55
CA GLU A 194 0.93 14.40 -3.51
C GLU A 194 1.79 14.74 -4.72
N ILE A 195 1.35 15.73 -5.49
CA ILE A 195 2.04 16.22 -6.68
C ILE A 195 2.48 17.66 -6.40
N ILE A 196 3.78 17.90 -6.43
CA ILE A 196 4.42 19.14 -5.98
C ILE A 196 5.24 19.71 -7.15
N PRO A 197 4.60 20.50 -8.06
CA PRO A 197 5.29 21.12 -9.20
C PRO A 197 6.02 22.41 -8.79
N THR A 198 7.15 22.72 -9.42
CA THR A 198 7.85 24.00 -9.24
C THR A 198 7.27 25.14 -10.10
N GLY A 199 6.66 24.81 -11.25
CA GLY A 199 5.98 25.77 -12.11
C GLY A 199 4.48 25.53 -12.07
N LYS A 200 3.69 26.50 -11.58
CA LYS A 200 2.23 26.36 -11.54
C LYS A 200 1.56 27.66 -11.93
N THR A 201 0.77 27.61 -12.99
CA THR A 201 -0.21 28.65 -13.31
C THR A 201 -1.52 27.93 -13.60
N ILE A 202 -2.18 27.52 -12.51
CA ILE A 202 -3.58 27.04 -12.46
C ILE A 202 -3.79 25.70 -13.22
N ASN A 203 -3.56 24.56 -12.54
CA ASN A 203 -3.55 23.21 -13.14
C ASN A 203 -4.94 22.71 -13.59
N TYR A 204 -5.07 22.25 -14.84
CA TYR A 204 -6.29 21.61 -15.40
C TYR A 204 -6.04 20.27 -16.09
N GLY A 205 -4.91 19.63 -15.81
CA GLY A 205 -4.60 18.33 -16.38
C GLY A 205 -5.61 17.23 -16.03
N THR A 206 -5.59 16.13 -16.78
CA THR A 206 -6.30 14.89 -16.42
C THR A 206 -5.40 14.04 -15.55
N VAL A 207 -5.94 13.49 -14.47
CA VAL A 207 -5.25 12.52 -13.61
C VAL A 207 -5.96 11.18 -13.67
N THR A 208 -5.17 10.11 -13.76
CA THR A 208 -5.65 8.74 -13.60
C THR A 208 -4.95 8.12 -12.41
N LEU A 209 -5.72 7.68 -11.43
CA LEU A 209 -5.23 6.91 -10.30
C LEU A 209 -5.48 5.42 -10.59
N ASN A 210 -4.41 4.65 -10.68
CA ASN A 210 -4.47 3.20 -10.70
C ASN A 210 -4.43 2.70 -9.25
N TYR A 211 -5.18 1.67 -8.93
CA TYR A 211 -5.23 1.07 -7.59
C TYR A 211 -5.34 -0.46 -7.70
N PHE A 212 -5.24 -1.16 -6.57
CA PHE A 212 -5.46 -2.60 -6.50
C PHE A 212 -6.81 -2.92 -5.87
N SER A 213 -7.78 -3.31 -6.70
CA SER A 213 -9.15 -3.60 -6.26
C SER A 213 -9.24 -4.74 -5.24
N ALA A 214 -8.30 -5.69 -5.23
CA ALA A 214 -8.31 -6.79 -4.28
C ALA A 214 -7.75 -6.43 -2.88
N SER A 215 -7.02 -5.33 -2.73
CA SER A 215 -6.21 -5.10 -1.51
C SER A 215 -6.16 -3.67 -0.99
N GLU A 216 -6.66 -2.67 -1.71
CA GLU A 216 -6.56 -1.26 -1.30
C GLU A 216 -7.90 -0.58 -1.04
N LEU A 217 -9.02 -1.22 -1.35
CA LEU A 217 -10.33 -0.55 -1.37
C LEU A 217 -10.82 -0.03 -0.01
N ASN A 218 -10.25 -0.47 1.12
CA ASN A 218 -10.66 -0.02 2.46
C ASN A 218 -12.18 -0.07 2.68
N GLY A 219 -12.83 -1.14 2.21
CA GLY A 219 -14.28 -1.34 2.31
C GLY A 219 -15.12 -0.61 1.26
N HIS A 220 -14.52 0.17 0.35
CA HIS A 220 -15.23 0.75 -0.79
C HIS A 220 -15.52 -0.27 -1.89
N THR A 221 -16.55 -0.01 -2.68
CA THR A 221 -16.82 -0.76 -3.91
C THR A 221 -15.95 -0.25 -5.06
N ASP A 222 -15.23 -1.16 -5.71
CA ASP A 222 -14.28 -0.92 -6.80
C ASP A 222 -14.81 0.05 -7.89
N ASN A 223 -16.02 -0.20 -8.38
CA ASN A 223 -16.66 0.59 -9.45
C ASN A 223 -17.40 1.86 -8.97
N GLN A 224 -17.31 2.21 -7.68
CA GLN A 224 -17.97 3.38 -7.09
C GLN A 224 -16.97 4.41 -6.57
N LEU A 225 -15.67 4.25 -6.83
CA LEU A 225 -14.68 5.20 -6.35
C LEU A 225 -14.76 6.52 -7.11
N VAL A 226 -14.71 7.60 -6.34
CA VAL A 226 -14.59 8.99 -6.76
C VAL A 226 -13.22 9.51 -6.32
N ILE A 227 -12.56 10.27 -7.18
CA ILE A 227 -11.33 10.96 -6.81
C ILE A 227 -11.70 12.17 -5.94
N PHE A 228 -11.09 12.24 -4.76
CA PHE A 228 -11.15 13.41 -3.89
C PHE A 228 -9.84 14.20 -4.02
N GLN A 229 -9.98 15.52 -4.08
CA GLN A 229 -8.88 16.46 -4.03
C GLN A 229 -8.94 17.25 -2.72
N TYR A 230 -7.80 17.34 -2.05
CA TYR A 230 -7.68 18.26 -0.91
C TYR A 230 -7.49 19.68 -1.44
N VAL A 231 -8.38 20.59 -1.05
CA VAL A 231 -8.44 21.96 -1.55
C VAL A 231 -8.57 22.96 -0.40
N GLN A 232 -8.27 24.22 -0.69
CA GLN A 232 -8.49 25.33 0.23
C GLN A 232 -9.18 26.49 -0.53
N VAL A 233 -10.49 26.64 -0.33
CA VAL A 233 -11.26 27.78 -0.82
C VAL A 233 -11.83 28.48 0.41
N GLY A 234 -11.03 29.38 1.00
CA GLY A 234 -11.25 29.85 2.38
C GLY A 234 -10.63 28.91 3.43
N ALA A 235 -10.90 29.15 4.71
CA ALA A 235 -10.49 28.26 5.80
C ALA A 235 -11.71 27.57 6.42
N PRO A 236 -11.63 26.29 6.81
CA PRO A 236 -10.47 25.37 6.74
C PRO A 236 -10.31 24.71 5.36
N SER A 237 -9.19 23.98 5.16
CA SER A 237 -9.00 23.09 4.01
C SER A 237 -9.87 21.83 4.13
N PHE A 238 -10.27 21.24 3.01
CA PHE A 238 -11.22 20.12 2.97
C PHE A 238 -11.03 19.21 1.75
N TRP A 239 -11.54 17.98 1.83
CA TRP A 239 -11.64 17.05 0.71
C TRP A 239 -12.88 17.37 -0.12
N LYS A 240 -12.67 17.61 -1.41
CA LYS A 240 -13.69 17.87 -2.41
C LYS A 240 -13.73 16.72 -3.43
N PRO A 241 -14.88 16.09 -3.69
CA PRO A 241 -15.00 15.11 -4.77
C PRO A 241 -14.83 15.81 -6.14
N LEU A 242 -14.21 15.11 -7.08
CA LEU A 242 -14.11 15.49 -8.48
C LEU A 242 -15.07 14.67 -9.32
N GLU A 243 -15.50 15.23 -10.46
CA GLU A 243 -16.16 14.45 -11.50
C GLU A 243 -15.21 13.33 -11.95
N THR A 244 -15.61 12.09 -11.69
CA THR A 244 -14.76 10.91 -11.82
C THR A 244 -15.44 9.86 -12.67
N THR A 245 -14.73 9.38 -13.70
CA THR A 245 -15.07 8.12 -14.37
C THR A 245 -14.28 7.00 -13.71
N ASN A 246 -14.97 6.06 -13.08
CA ASN A 246 -14.36 4.86 -12.54
C ASN A 246 -14.60 3.67 -13.47
N THR A 247 -13.51 3.08 -13.94
CA THR A 247 -13.50 1.79 -14.61
C THR A 247 -12.39 0.97 -13.96
N SER A 248 -12.77 -0.01 -13.14
CA SER A 248 -11.81 -0.85 -12.41
C SER A 248 -10.66 -1.33 -13.31
N PRO A 249 -9.38 -1.20 -12.87
CA PRO A 249 -8.90 -0.71 -11.58
C PRO A 249 -8.39 0.75 -11.65
N GLN A 250 -9.11 1.62 -12.36
CA GLN A 250 -8.72 3.01 -12.63
C GLN A 250 -9.83 4.00 -12.30
N ALA A 251 -9.45 5.12 -11.69
CA ALA A 251 -10.31 6.28 -11.54
C ALA A 251 -9.68 7.45 -12.31
N VAL A 252 -10.48 8.15 -13.11
CA VAL A 252 -10.04 9.25 -13.97
C VAL A 252 -10.82 10.51 -13.65
N ALA A 253 -10.14 11.62 -13.40
CA ALA A 253 -10.77 12.91 -13.16
C ALA A 253 -10.00 14.04 -13.84
N THR A 254 -10.71 15.09 -14.23
CA THR A 254 -10.10 16.37 -14.61
C THR A 254 -9.81 17.17 -13.35
N THR A 255 -8.61 17.70 -13.22
CA THR A 255 -8.25 18.50 -12.04
C THR A 255 -8.93 19.87 -12.07
N VAL A 256 -9.47 20.29 -10.93
CA VAL A 256 -9.98 21.64 -10.71
C VAL A 256 -9.01 22.40 -9.81
N SER A 257 -8.85 23.70 -10.11
CA SER A 257 -8.20 24.75 -9.32
C SER A 257 -7.95 24.41 -7.83
N ASN A 258 -6.68 24.45 -7.43
CA ASN A 258 -6.23 24.30 -6.05
C ASN A 258 -5.24 25.40 -5.70
N SER A 259 -5.48 26.08 -4.58
CA SER A 259 -4.66 27.16 -4.01
C SER A 259 -3.47 26.66 -3.17
N LEU A 260 -3.45 25.37 -2.80
CA LEU A 260 -2.35 24.77 -2.05
C LEU A 260 -1.10 24.60 -2.93
N ALA A 261 0.06 24.56 -2.26
CA ALA A 261 1.38 24.35 -2.87
C ALA A 261 1.51 22.97 -3.55
N ASN A 262 0.77 21.97 -3.09
CA ASN A 262 0.70 20.64 -3.68
C ASN A 262 -0.73 20.27 -4.09
N ILE A 263 -0.86 19.44 -5.12
CA ILE A 263 -2.12 18.74 -5.42
C ILE A 263 -2.11 17.43 -4.62
N LYS A 264 -3.07 17.27 -3.70
CA LYS A 264 -3.22 16.04 -2.93
C LYS A 264 -4.50 15.32 -3.33
N LEU A 265 -4.39 14.05 -3.72
CA LEU A 265 -5.47 13.25 -4.28
C LEU A 265 -5.59 11.90 -3.57
N THR A 266 -6.79 11.37 -3.50
CA THR A 266 -7.07 9.98 -3.09
C THR A 266 -8.38 9.51 -3.72
N CYS A 267 -8.71 8.23 -3.61
CA CYS A 267 -10.02 7.71 -3.99
C CYS A 267 -10.84 7.33 -2.74
N GLY A 268 -12.14 7.57 -2.78
CA GLY A 268 -13.10 7.07 -1.80
C GLY A 268 -14.47 6.95 -2.45
N SER A 269 -15.54 6.79 -1.69
CA SER A 269 -16.92 6.80 -2.22
C SER A 269 -17.72 7.98 -1.68
N ASN A 270 -18.77 8.38 -2.39
CA ASN A 270 -19.71 9.41 -1.90
C ASN A 270 -20.58 8.90 -0.74
N SER A 271 -20.75 7.58 -0.62
CA SER A 271 -21.28 6.91 0.56
C SER A 271 -20.14 6.58 1.54
N SER A 272 -20.43 6.58 2.84
CA SER A 272 -19.51 5.91 3.77
C SER A 272 -19.65 4.40 3.58
N PRO A 273 -18.55 3.64 3.45
CA PRO A 273 -18.63 2.19 3.43
C PRO A 273 -19.27 1.71 4.73
N LEU A 274 -20.17 0.73 4.65
CA LEU A 274 -20.79 0.18 5.84
C LEU A 274 -19.69 -0.45 6.70
N PRO A 275 -19.68 -0.20 8.02
CA PRO A 275 -18.66 -0.78 8.91
C PRO A 275 -18.61 -2.31 8.81
N ILE A 276 -19.76 -2.93 8.58
CA ILE A 276 -19.89 -4.37 8.38
C ILE A 276 -20.86 -4.61 7.23
N GLU A 277 -20.47 -5.46 6.28
CA GLU A 277 -21.33 -5.94 5.20
C GLU A 277 -21.17 -7.45 5.07
N LEU A 278 -22.27 -8.20 5.20
CA LEU A 278 -22.29 -9.67 5.18
C LEU A 278 -22.55 -10.16 3.74
N ILE A 279 -21.60 -10.90 3.17
CA ILE A 279 -21.73 -11.54 1.85
C ILE A 279 -22.50 -12.85 1.96
N ASN A 280 -22.14 -13.66 2.96
CA ASN A 280 -22.70 -14.99 3.11
C ASN A 280 -22.78 -15.38 4.59
N PHE A 281 -23.83 -16.08 4.97
CA PHE A 281 -23.98 -16.71 6.28
C PHE A 281 -24.76 -18.01 6.11
N THR A 282 -24.06 -19.13 6.22
CA THR A 282 -24.65 -20.46 6.11
C THR A 282 -24.40 -21.27 7.38
N ALA A 283 -25.27 -22.25 7.59
CA ALA A 283 -25.20 -23.17 8.72
C ALA A 283 -25.23 -24.60 8.18
N THR A 284 -24.26 -25.43 8.59
CA THR A 284 -24.19 -26.84 8.21
C THR A 284 -24.30 -27.71 9.46
N CYS A 285 -25.27 -28.62 9.48
CA CYS A 285 -25.37 -29.61 10.56
C CYS A 285 -24.17 -30.55 10.51
N ILE A 286 -23.50 -30.75 11.65
CA ILE A 286 -22.46 -31.76 11.80
C ILE A 286 -23.09 -32.97 12.49
N SER A 287 -22.87 -34.16 11.91
CA SER A 287 -23.10 -35.44 12.57
C SER A 287 -21.76 -36.19 12.63
N THR A 288 -21.35 -36.64 13.81
CA THR A 288 -20.27 -37.64 13.92
C THR A 288 -20.89 -39.04 13.99
N SER A 289 -20.11 -40.06 13.63
CA SER A 289 -20.50 -41.48 13.64
C SER A 289 -20.90 -42.04 15.03
N SER A 290 -20.92 -41.19 16.07
CA SER A 290 -21.18 -41.53 17.47
C SER A 290 -22.65 -41.39 17.89
N VAL A 291 -23.56 -40.94 17.00
CA VAL A 291 -24.97 -40.72 17.34
C VAL A 291 -25.89 -41.42 16.33
N THR A 292 -26.99 -41.99 16.84
CA THR A 292 -28.06 -42.71 16.12
C THR A 292 -28.51 -42.03 14.81
N PRO A 293 -29.19 -42.74 13.87
CA PRO A 293 -29.39 -42.32 12.47
C PRO A 293 -30.01 -40.93 12.18
N ASN A 294 -30.42 -40.16 13.20
CA ASN A 294 -31.05 -38.84 13.11
C ASN A 294 -30.45 -37.79 14.08
N GLY A 295 -29.26 -38.00 14.66
CA GLY A 295 -28.67 -37.09 15.64
C GLY A 295 -27.78 -36.00 15.02
N VAL A 296 -28.21 -34.74 15.10
CA VAL A 296 -27.34 -33.58 14.81
C VAL A 296 -26.59 -33.21 16.09
N GLU A 297 -25.25 -33.25 16.06
CA GLU A 297 -24.39 -33.00 17.23
C GLU A 297 -24.02 -31.52 17.39
N GLY A 298 -24.03 -30.77 16.28
CA GLY A 298 -23.76 -29.34 16.28
C GLY A 298 -24.10 -28.67 14.97
N VAL A 299 -24.01 -27.34 14.95
CA VAL A 299 -24.18 -26.52 13.74
C VAL A 299 -22.89 -25.75 13.51
N GLN A 300 -22.27 -25.95 12.35
CA GLN A 300 -21.14 -25.16 11.89
C GLN A 300 -21.64 -23.93 11.14
N LEU A 301 -21.24 -22.76 11.60
CA LEU A 301 -21.53 -21.51 10.92
C LEU A 301 -20.38 -21.15 9.99
N HIS A 302 -20.71 -20.78 8.75
CA HIS A 302 -19.76 -20.22 7.80
C HIS A 302 -20.26 -18.84 7.42
N TRP A 303 -19.43 -17.83 7.56
CA TRP A 303 -19.77 -16.51 7.05
C TRP A 303 -18.60 -15.86 6.35
N VAL A 304 -18.95 -14.93 5.46
CA VAL A 304 -18.02 -14.10 4.71
C VAL A 304 -18.58 -12.69 4.73
N THR A 305 -17.73 -11.72 5.03
CA THR A 305 -18.06 -10.29 5.01
C THR A 305 -17.34 -9.60 3.85
N ALA A 306 -17.95 -8.57 3.28
CA ALA A 306 -17.33 -7.68 2.30
C ALA A 306 -16.48 -6.60 2.99
N SER A 307 -16.85 -6.23 4.22
CA SER A 307 -16.12 -5.28 5.07
C SER A 307 -16.30 -5.63 6.56
N GLU A 308 -15.24 -5.41 7.35
CA GLU A 308 -15.26 -5.43 8.82
C GLU A 308 -14.34 -4.33 9.36
N THR A 309 -14.82 -3.09 9.35
CA THR A 309 -14.10 -1.93 9.88
C THR A 309 -14.69 -1.47 11.20
N ASN A 310 -13.84 -1.28 12.22
CA ASN A 310 -14.26 -0.90 13.58
C ASN A 310 -15.30 -1.87 14.20
N ASN A 311 -15.25 -3.15 13.84
CA ASN A 311 -16.04 -4.20 14.46
C ASN A 311 -15.31 -4.73 15.72
N ASN A 312 -16.00 -4.78 16.86
CA ASN A 312 -15.43 -5.33 18.10
C ASN A 312 -15.58 -6.86 18.15
N TYR A 313 -16.80 -7.34 17.90
CA TYR A 313 -17.15 -8.76 17.82
C TYR A 313 -18.51 -8.94 17.16
N PHE A 314 -18.81 -10.17 16.74
CA PHE A 314 -20.15 -10.58 16.34
C PHE A 314 -20.83 -11.33 17.50
N THR A 315 -22.08 -10.99 17.78
CA THR A 315 -22.94 -11.82 18.64
C THR A 315 -23.76 -12.72 17.73
N VAL A 316 -23.71 -14.03 17.97
CA VAL A 316 -24.58 -14.99 17.28
C VAL A 316 -25.70 -15.40 18.23
N GLU A 317 -26.93 -15.10 17.85
CA GLU A 317 -28.11 -15.46 18.61
C GLU A 317 -28.87 -16.59 17.93
N LYS A 318 -29.28 -17.59 18.70
CA LYS A 318 -30.12 -18.71 18.26
C LYS A 318 -31.47 -18.59 18.94
N CYS A 319 -32.54 -18.44 18.17
CA CYS A 319 -33.90 -18.41 18.69
C CYS A 319 -34.72 -19.56 18.10
N LYS A 320 -35.57 -20.16 18.93
CA LYS A 320 -36.58 -21.12 18.50
C LYS A 320 -37.86 -20.30 18.27
N ASP A 321 -38.35 -20.30 17.05
CA ASP A 321 -39.65 -19.72 16.66
C ASP A 321 -39.76 -18.18 16.81
N GLU A 322 -38.87 -17.44 16.13
CA GLU A 322 -38.92 -15.97 15.91
C GLU A 322 -38.99 -15.02 17.14
N ALA A 323 -39.05 -15.55 18.38
CA ALA A 323 -39.10 -14.73 19.59
C ALA A 323 -37.74 -14.66 20.30
N CYS A 324 -36.90 -13.67 19.97
CA CYS A 324 -35.72 -13.35 20.78
C CYS A 324 -36.10 -12.38 21.90
N LEU A 325 -36.02 -12.84 23.17
CA LEU A 325 -36.07 -11.96 24.34
C LEU A 325 -34.68 -11.33 24.54
N VAL A 326 -34.57 -10.04 24.26
CA VAL A 326 -33.36 -9.27 24.54
C VAL A 326 -33.25 -9.09 26.06
N SER A 327 -32.33 -9.79 26.71
CA SER A 327 -31.93 -9.45 28.08
C SER A 327 -30.80 -8.42 28.01
N ASN A 328 -31.14 -7.15 28.21
CA ASN A 328 -30.16 -6.10 28.44
C ASN A 328 -29.38 -6.38 29.73
N ASN A 329 -28.06 -6.48 29.62
CA ASN A 329 -27.11 -6.21 30.70
C ASN A 329 -26.01 -5.30 30.14
#